data_AF-A0A1M5ZBS0-F1
#
_entry.id   AF-A0A1M5ZBS0-F1
#
_cell.length_a   1.000
_cell.length_b   1.000
_cell.length_c   1.000
_cell.angle_alpha   90.00
_cell.angle_beta   90.00
_cell.angle_gamma   90.00
#
_symmetry.space_group_name_H-M   'P 1'
#
loop_
_entity.id
_entity.type
_entity.pdbx_description
1 polymer ?
#
loop_
_entity_poly.entity_id
_entity_poly.type
_entity_poly.pdbx_seq_one_letter_code
_entity_poly.pdbx_strand_id
1 'polypeptide(L)'
;MSKTNTNKLYQALHRLNRQMHRSYHREGHGKGGLYHGQANLLRIILQNDGASQRDLAEQLDVRPSSMTEMLTKLEQSGLILRKQDDKDQRVMRIYLTEEGKKAVEKIAESKDAFVESFFKALTEDEREQLLILTEKLCANLEAAEDSHGGGMHRGHGSGHHGSCRKKGMHQGHGHHKHQHHHCCPAEGE
;
A
#
# COMPACT_ATOMS: atom_id res chain seq x y z
N MET A 1 25.74 -23.60 -24.31
CA MET A 1 24.40 -24.22 -24.15
C MET A 1 23.71 -23.84 -22.84
N SER A 2 24.39 -23.80 -21.69
CA SER A 2 23.80 -23.44 -20.37
C SER A 2 23.11 -22.06 -20.31
N LYS A 3 23.78 -20.96 -20.70
CA LYS A 3 23.20 -19.59 -20.66
C LYS A 3 21.93 -19.43 -21.51
N THR A 4 21.82 -20.16 -22.63
CA THR A 4 20.67 -20.10 -23.53
C THR A 4 19.43 -20.74 -22.91
N ASN A 5 19.59 -21.82 -22.13
CA ASN A 5 18.47 -22.44 -21.42
C ASN A 5 18.03 -21.61 -20.23
N THR A 6 18.95 -20.98 -19.50
CA THR A 6 18.62 -20.06 -18.40
C THR A 6 17.82 -18.85 -18.91
N ASN A 7 18.23 -18.24 -20.03
CA ASN A 7 17.49 -17.12 -20.63
C ASN A 7 16.09 -17.52 -21.12
N LYS A 8 15.95 -18.71 -21.71
CA LYS A 8 14.64 -19.25 -22.10
C LYS A 8 13.74 -19.49 -20.89
N LEU A 9 14.29 -20.03 -19.81
CA LEU A 9 13.56 -20.24 -18.55
C LEU A 9 13.10 -18.90 -17.97
N TYR A 10 13.97 -17.90 -17.94
CA TYR A 10 13.64 -16.55 -17.49
C TYR A 10 12.50 -15.93 -18.32
N GLN A 11 12.57 -16.03 -19.64
CA GLN A 11 11.50 -15.55 -20.54
C GLN A 11 10.18 -16.31 -20.33
N ALA A 12 10.23 -17.62 -20.08
CA ALA A 12 9.05 -18.43 -19.80
C ALA A 12 8.39 -18.01 -18.48
N LEU A 13 9.18 -17.74 -17.42
CA LEU A 13 8.69 -17.22 -16.14
C LEU A 13 7.99 -15.87 -16.32
N HIS A 14 8.60 -14.95 -17.08
CA HIS A 14 7.97 -13.66 -17.40
C HIS A 14 6.67 -13.80 -18.18
N ARG A 15 6.64 -14.70 -19.16
CA ARG A 15 5.43 -15.00 -19.93
C ARG A 15 4.33 -15.55 -19.03
N LEU A 16 4.67 -16.49 -18.16
CA LEU A 16 3.75 -17.07 -17.18
C LEU A 16 3.20 -15.99 -16.24
N ASN A 17 4.08 -15.15 -15.67
CA ASN A 17 3.67 -14.05 -14.79
C ASN A 17 2.68 -13.10 -15.50
N ARG A 18 2.96 -12.71 -16.74
CA ARG A 18 2.06 -11.87 -17.54
C ARG A 18 0.72 -12.54 -17.86
N GLN A 19 0.71 -13.87 -18.04
CA GLN A 19 -0.53 -14.63 -18.27
C GLN A 19 -1.33 -14.75 -16.97
N MET A 20 -0.69 -15.06 -15.85
CA MET A 20 -1.30 -15.09 -14.52
C MET A 20 -1.97 -13.75 -14.20
N HIS A 21 -1.24 -12.63 -14.31
CA HIS A 21 -1.81 -11.30 -14.05
C HIS A 21 -3.03 -10.98 -14.95
N ARG A 22 -3.03 -11.45 -16.20
CA ARG A 22 -4.18 -11.24 -17.11
C ARG A 22 -5.39 -12.10 -16.74
N SER A 23 -5.17 -13.37 -16.39
CA SER A 23 -6.26 -14.29 -16.01
C SER A 23 -6.91 -13.89 -14.69
N TYR A 24 -6.10 -13.57 -13.67
CA TYR A 24 -6.61 -13.03 -12.39
C TYR A 24 -7.40 -11.74 -12.57
N HIS A 25 -6.91 -10.82 -13.42
CA HIS A 25 -7.62 -9.58 -13.71
C HIS A 25 -8.94 -9.86 -14.45
N ARG A 26 -9.00 -10.87 -15.33
CA ARG A 26 -10.24 -11.20 -16.06
C ARG A 26 -11.31 -11.82 -15.15
N GLU A 27 -10.91 -12.67 -14.21
CA GLU A 27 -11.83 -13.35 -13.28
C GLU A 27 -12.26 -12.46 -12.11
N GLY A 28 -11.42 -11.51 -11.68
CA GLY A 28 -11.73 -10.55 -10.62
C GLY A 28 -12.60 -9.34 -11.01
N HIS A 29 -12.99 -9.20 -12.28
CA HIS A 29 -13.85 -8.09 -12.78
C HIS A 29 -15.35 -8.44 -12.82
N GLY A 30 -15.83 -9.13 -11.80
CA GLY A 30 -17.24 -9.08 -11.44
C GLY A 30 -17.54 -7.78 -10.68
N LYS A 31 -17.88 -6.69 -11.38
CA LYS A 31 -18.49 -5.44 -10.86
C LYS A 31 -17.99 -4.90 -9.49
N GLY A 32 -16.69 -4.89 -9.24
CA GLY A 32 -16.16 -4.32 -8.00
C GLY A 32 -14.64 -4.20 -7.94
N GLY A 33 -13.99 -3.98 -9.10
CA GLY A 33 -12.55 -4.08 -9.32
C GLY A 33 -11.67 -3.60 -8.16
N LEU A 34 -11.28 -4.56 -7.30
CA LEU A 34 -10.23 -4.36 -6.32
C LEU A 34 -8.91 -4.76 -6.97
N TYR A 35 -8.03 -3.77 -7.16
CA TYR A 35 -6.67 -3.94 -7.66
C TYR A 35 -5.93 -4.97 -6.80
N HIS A 36 -5.00 -5.75 -7.35
CA HIS A 36 -4.25 -6.79 -6.62
C HIS A 36 -3.65 -6.29 -5.29
N GLY A 37 -3.19 -5.03 -5.25
CA GLY A 37 -2.73 -4.36 -4.02
C GLY A 37 -3.83 -4.09 -3.00
N GLN A 38 -5.06 -3.80 -3.43
CA GLN A 38 -6.22 -3.59 -2.55
C GLN A 38 -6.71 -4.88 -1.90
N ALA A 39 -6.74 -5.99 -2.66
CA ALA A 39 -7.07 -7.31 -2.13
C ALA A 39 -6.06 -7.76 -1.06
N ASN A 40 -4.77 -7.59 -1.34
CA ASN A 40 -3.71 -7.92 -0.38
C ASN A 40 -3.77 -7.02 0.86
N LEU A 41 -3.97 -5.70 0.67
CA LEU A 41 -4.10 -4.74 1.76
C LEU A 41 -5.29 -5.04 2.66
N LEU A 42 -6.48 -5.35 2.12
CA LEU A 42 -7.65 -5.73 2.92
C LEU A 42 -7.38 -6.97 3.77
N ARG A 43 -6.70 -7.98 3.20
CA ARG A 43 -6.31 -9.18 3.95
C ARG A 43 -5.34 -8.87 5.09
N ILE A 44 -4.36 -8.00 4.85
CA ILE A 44 -3.40 -7.61 5.88
C ILE A 44 -4.08 -6.80 6.99
N ILE A 45 -5.01 -5.91 6.64
CA ILE A 45 -5.81 -5.16 7.62
C ILE A 45 -6.66 -6.14 8.46
N LEU A 46 -7.27 -7.17 7.85
CA LEU A 46 -8.01 -8.20 8.59
C LEU A 46 -7.14 -8.91 9.64
N GLN A 47 -5.88 -9.21 9.28
CA GLN A 47 -4.94 -9.89 10.17
C GLN A 47 -4.36 -8.96 11.26
N ASN A 48 -4.33 -7.66 10.99
CA ASN A 48 -3.74 -6.63 11.86
C ASN A 48 -4.78 -5.55 12.18
N ASP A 49 -5.87 -5.95 12.83
CA ASP A 49 -6.97 -5.02 13.12
C ASP A 49 -6.50 -3.85 14.00
N GLY A 50 -6.77 -2.62 13.57
CA GLY A 50 -6.25 -1.43 14.23
C GLY A 50 -4.75 -1.16 13.97
N ALA A 51 -4.15 -1.73 12.93
CA ALA A 51 -2.82 -1.31 12.50
C ALA A 51 -2.78 0.18 12.14
N SER A 52 -1.64 0.82 12.39
CA SER A 52 -1.44 2.17 11.87
C SER A 52 -1.09 2.13 10.38
N GLN A 53 -1.30 3.25 9.69
CA GLN A 53 -0.89 3.37 8.29
C GLN A 53 0.61 3.07 8.07
N ARG A 54 1.46 3.45 9.05
CA ARG A 54 2.89 3.21 8.97
C ARG A 54 3.18 1.71 9.02
N ASP A 55 2.57 1.00 9.95
CA ASP A 55 2.78 -0.43 10.12
C ASP A 55 2.36 -1.20 8.85
N LEU A 56 1.24 -0.82 8.24
CA LEU A 56 0.80 -1.41 6.96
C LEU A 56 1.76 -1.11 5.81
N ALA A 57 2.32 0.10 5.75
CA ALA A 57 3.27 0.48 4.71
C ALA A 57 4.58 -0.31 4.81
N GLU A 58 5.07 -0.52 6.03
CA GLU A 58 6.24 -1.35 6.32
C GLU A 58 5.98 -2.82 5.96
N GLN A 59 4.84 -3.38 6.36
CA GLN A 59 4.49 -4.78 6.04
C GLN A 59 4.33 -5.06 4.54
N LEU A 60 3.89 -4.07 3.76
CA LEU A 60 3.69 -4.20 2.32
C LEU A 60 4.90 -3.75 1.48
N ASP A 61 5.97 -3.29 2.13
CA ASP A 61 7.13 -2.65 1.48
C ASP A 61 6.73 -1.59 0.43
N VAL A 62 5.81 -0.70 0.83
CA VAL A 62 5.34 0.40 -0.03
C VAL A 62 5.63 1.75 0.59
N ARG A 63 5.82 2.75 -0.29
CA ARG A 63 6.02 4.14 0.15
C ARG A 63 4.78 4.66 0.89
N PRO A 64 4.93 5.47 1.95
CA PRO A 64 3.80 6.01 2.71
C PRO A 64 2.76 6.76 1.86
N SER A 65 3.21 7.48 0.83
CA SER A 65 2.32 8.17 -0.11
C SER A 65 1.42 7.22 -0.89
N SER A 66 1.96 6.10 -1.34
CA SER A 66 1.21 5.04 -2.04
C SER A 66 0.24 4.35 -1.09
N MET A 67 0.65 4.14 0.17
CA MET A 67 -0.24 3.59 1.19
C MET A 67 -1.45 4.52 1.45
N THR A 68 -1.22 5.83 1.58
CA THR A 68 -2.32 6.81 1.73
C THR A 68 -3.33 6.66 0.59
N GLU A 69 -2.86 6.63 -0.65
CA GLU A 69 -3.72 6.55 -1.84
C GLU A 69 -4.54 5.25 -1.86
N MET A 70 -3.92 4.12 -1.55
CA MET A 70 -4.59 2.83 -1.48
C MET A 70 -5.68 2.82 -0.41
N LEU A 71 -5.37 3.29 0.80
CA LEU A 71 -6.34 3.38 1.88
C LEU A 71 -7.48 4.35 1.54
N THR A 72 -7.20 5.47 0.87
CA THR A 72 -8.23 6.44 0.50
C THR A 72 -9.23 5.83 -0.48
N LYS A 73 -8.75 5.05 -1.46
CA LYS A 73 -9.63 4.32 -2.38
C LYS A 73 -10.49 3.27 -1.68
N LEU A 74 -9.93 2.55 -0.70
CA LEU A 74 -10.66 1.55 0.07
C LEU A 74 -11.73 2.19 0.97
N GLU A 75 -11.42 3.33 1.58
CA GLU A 75 -12.33 4.10 2.43
C GLU A 75 -13.47 4.70 1.61
N GLN A 76 -13.18 5.27 0.44
CA GLN A 76 -14.18 5.73 -0.53
C GLN A 76 -15.09 4.62 -1.03
N SER A 77 -14.58 3.39 -1.08
CA SER A 77 -15.35 2.20 -1.44
C SER A 77 -16.15 1.61 -0.26
N GLY A 78 -16.06 2.21 0.93
CA GLY A 78 -16.77 1.76 2.13
C GLY A 78 -16.22 0.46 2.73
N LEU A 79 -15.01 0.03 2.35
CA LEU A 79 -14.43 -1.26 2.76
C LEU A 79 -13.59 -1.15 4.04
N ILE A 80 -13.15 0.07 4.37
CA ILE A 80 -12.38 0.34 5.58
C ILE A 80 -12.95 1.57 6.28
N LEU A 81 -12.62 1.69 7.56
CA LEU A 81 -12.80 2.91 8.34
C LEU A 81 -11.49 3.29 9.01
N ARG A 82 -11.23 4.60 9.10
CA ARG A 82 -10.11 5.13 9.86
C ARG A 82 -10.61 5.82 11.12
N LYS A 83 -9.96 5.54 12.24
CA LYS A 83 -10.25 6.15 13.53
C LYS A 83 -8.98 6.76 14.13
N GLN A 84 -9.11 7.90 14.79
CA GLN A 84 -8.01 8.40 15.61
C GLN A 84 -7.77 7.43 16.78
N ASP A 85 -6.50 7.21 17.12
CA ASP A 85 -6.13 6.42 18.28
C ASP A 85 -6.54 7.16 19.57
N ASP A 86 -7.15 6.43 20.50
CA ASP A 86 -7.67 7.00 21.76
C ASP A 86 -6.55 7.55 22.67
N LYS A 87 -5.30 7.07 22.52
CA LYS A 87 -4.13 7.47 23.31
C LYS A 87 -3.28 8.52 22.61
N ASP A 88 -3.16 8.47 21.29
CA ASP A 88 -2.44 9.46 20.49
C ASP A 88 -3.23 9.88 19.23
N GLN A 89 -3.91 11.02 19.31
CA GLN A 89 -4.76 11.57 18.24
C GLN A 89 -4.01 11.86 16.93
N ARG A 90 -2.67 11.79 16.91
CA ARG A 90 -1.84 11.90 15.70
C ARG A 90 -1.77 10.59 14.91
N VAL A 91 -2.15 9.47 15.53
CA VAL A 91 -2.13 8.14 14.91
C VAL A 91 -3.53 7.81 14.38
N MET A 92 -3.58 7.42 13.11
CA MET A 92 -4.79 6.86 12.49
C MET A 92 -4.71 5.34 12.51
N ARG A 93 -5.73 4.73 13.11
CA ARG A 93 -5.97 3.30 13.19
C ARG A 93 -6.93 2.87 12.10
N ILE A 94 -6.66 1.74 11.46
CA ILE A 94 -7.37 1.28 10.28
C ILE A 94 -8.08 -0.03 10.61
N TYR A 95 -9.37 -0.10 10.29
CA TYR A 95 -10.22 -1.25 10.54
C TYR A 95 -11.01 -1.59 9.29
N LEU A 96 -11.36 -2.87 9.12
CA LEU A 96 -12.33 -3.27 8.10
C LEU A 96 -13.75 -2.92 8.53
N THR A 97 -14.57 -2.51 7.57
CA THR A 97 -16.03 -2.50 7.73
C THR A 97 -16.58 -3.92 7.56
N GLU A 98 -17.86 -4.13 7.84
CA GLU A 98 -18.52 -5.41 7.57
C GLU A 98 -18.54 -5.73 6.06
N GLU A 99 -18.68 -4.71 5.22
CA GLU A 99 -18.54 -4.81 3.76
C GLU A 99 -17.10 -5.18 3.37
N GLY A 100 -16.11 -4.61 4.05
CA GLY A 100 -14.69 -4.95 3.90
C GLY A 100 -14.39 -6.42 4.21
N LYS A 101 -14.92 -6.94 5.32
CA LYS A 101 -14.76 -8.35 5.70
C LYS A 101 -15.37 -9.29 4.65
N LYS A 102 -16.61 -9.01 4.23
CA LYS A 102 -17.29 -9.77 3.15
C LYS A 102 -16.53 -9.70 1.82
N ALA A 103 -15.90 -8.57 1.53
CA ALA A 103 -15.07 -8.44 0.34
C ALA A 103 -13.83 -9.34 0.42
N VAL A 104 -13.16 -9.41 1.59
CA VAL A 104 -12.02 -10.33 1.80
C VAL A 104 -12.43 -11.78 1.61
N GLU A 105 -13.58 -12.21 2.15
CA GLU A 105 -14.09 -13.57 1.97
C GLU A 105 -14.30 -13.92 0.50
N LYS A 106 -14.99 -13.06 -0.26
CA LYS A 106 -15.21 -13.25 -1.69
C LYS A 106 -13.90 -13.30 -2.49
N ILE A 107 -12.92 -12.49 -2.10
CA ILE A 107 -11.59 -12.50 -2.71
C ILE A 107 -10.89 -13.83 -2.44
N ALA A 108 -11.01 -14.37 -1.22
CA ALA A 108 -10.43 -15.66 -0.86
C ALA A 108 -11.05 -16.80 -1.69
N GLU A 109 -12.38 -16.85 -1.78
CA GLU A 109 -13.09 -17.86 -2.58
C GLU A 109 -12.69 -17.79 -4.07
N SER A 110 -12.62 -16.60 -4.64
CA SER A 110 -12.19 -16.41 -6.04
C SER A 110 -10.73 -16.80 -6.24
N LYS A 111 -9.87 -16.58 -5.25
CA LYS A 111 -8.47 -16.95 -5.31
C LYS A 111 -8.32 -18.47 -5.29
N ASP A 112 -9.04 -19.17 -4.41
CA ASP A 112 -8.95 -20.63 -4.31
C ASP A 112 -9.41 -21.30 -5.61
N ALA A 113 -10.51 -20.83 -6.20
CA ALA A 113 -10.98 -21.31 -7.50
C ALA A 113 -9.96 -21.06 -8.63
N PHE A 114 -9.32 -19.89 -8.65
CA PHE A 114 -8.24 -19.62 -9.61
C PHE A 114 -7.06 -20.56 -9.38
N VAL A 115 -6.60 -20.71 -8.13
CA VAL A 115 -5.42 -21.51 -7.76
C VAL A 115 -5.62 -22.96 -8.18
N GLU A 116 -6.78 -23.54 -7.89
CA GLU A 116 -7.14 -24.88 -8.34
C GLU A 116 -7.12 -25.00 -9.86
N SER A 117 -7.76 -24.07 -10.58
CA SER A 117 -7.80 -24.05 -12.04
C SER A 117 -6.41 -23.93 -12.66
N PHE A 118 -5.56 -23.06 -12.10
CA PHE A 118 -4.24 -22.77 -12.61
C PHE A 118 -3.29 -23.96 -12.47
N PHE A 119 -3.31 -24.64 -11.32
CA PHE A 119 -2.45 -25.81 -11.07
C PHE A 119 -3.04 -27.14 -11.54
N LYS A 120 -4.28 -27.16 -12.06
CA LYS A 120 -4.93 -28.35 -12.61
C LYS A 120 -4.14 -29.04 -13.73
N ALA A 121 -3.31 -28.28 -14.46
CA ALA A 121 -2.48 -28.81 -15.54
C ALA A 121 -1.27 -29.63 -15.05
N LEU A 122 -0.97 -29.61 -13.75
CA LEU A 122 0.17 -30.31 -13.15
C LEU A 122 -0.30 -31.54 -12.37
N THR A 123 0.55 -32.55 -12.29
CA THR A 123 0.42 -33.65 -11.32
C THR A 123 0.81 -33.18 -9.91
N GLU A 124 0.58 -34.00 -8.89
CA GLU A 124 0.99 -33.68 -7.52
C GLU A 124 2.52 -33.56 -7.40
N ASP A 125 3.25 -34.51 -7.98
CA ASP A 125 4.72 -34.49 -7.99
C ASP A 125 5.27 -33.24 -8.72
N GLU A 126 4.64 -32.83 -9.82
CA GLU A 126 5.04 -31.62 -10.54
C GLU A 126 4.76 -30.34 -9.73
N ARG A 127 3.66 -30.30 -8.95
CA ARG A 127 3.37 -29.21 -8.02
C ARG A 127 4.42 -29.13 -6.93
N GLU A 128 4.78 -30.25 -6.32
CA GLU A 128 5.80 -30.32 -5.26
C GLU A 128 7.17 -29.87 -5.80
N GLN A 129 7.56 -30.36 -6.97
CA GLN A 129 8.81 -29.93 -7.62
C GLN A 129 8.81 -28.43 -7.92
N LEU A 130 7.71 -27.88 -8.43
CA LEU A 130 7.59 -26.45 -8.71
C LEU A 130 7.70 -25.61 -7.43
N LEU A 131 7.08 -26.06 -6.34
CA LEU A 131 7.18 -25.39 -5.03
C LEU A 131 8.64 -25.31 -4.57
N ILE A 132 9.34 -26.45 -4.52
CA ILE A 132 10.74 -26.53 -4.11
C ILE A 132 11.64 -25.63 -4.96
N LEU A 133 11.45 -25.63 -6.29
CA LEU A 133 12.24 -24.81 -7.19
C LEU A 133 11.97 -23.31 -7.03
N THR A 134 10.71 -22.94 -6.80
CA THR A 134 10.33 -21.53 -6.61
C THR A 134 10.86 -21.00 -5.28
N GLU A 135 10.75 -21.77 -4.19
CA GLU A 135 11.31 -21.39 -2.89
C GLU A 135 12.83 -21.18 -2.94
N LYS A 136 13.55 -22.05 -3.66
CA LYS A 136 15.00 -21.87 -3.89
C LYS A 136 15.33 -20.57 -4.62
N LEU A 137 14.49 -20.17 -5.58
CA LEU A 137 14.68 -18.91 -6.31
C LEU A 137 14.37 -17.70 -5.42
N CYS A 138 13.32 -17.76 -4.60
CA CYS A 138 12.99 -16.72 -3.63
C CYS A 138 14.13 -16.51 -2.62
N ALA A 139 14.60 -17.58 -1.98
CA ALA A 139 15.72 -17.52 -1.03
C ALA A 139 17.00 -16.93 -1.65
N ASN A 140 17.26 -17.21 -2.93
CA ASN A 140 18.40 -16.62 -3.64
C ASN A 140 18.25 -15.11 -3.88
N LEU A 141 17.03 -14.62 -4.11
CA LEU A 141 16.75 -13.19 -4.25
C LEU A 141 16.88 -12.47 -2.91
N GLU A 142 16.31 -13.02 -1.85
CA GLU A 142 16.42 -12.48 -0.48
C GLU A 142 17.89 -12.36 -0.04
N ALA A 143 18.69 -13.42 -0.23
CA ALA A 143 20.12 -13.40 0.08
C ALA A 143 20.90 -12.36 -0.76
N ALA A 144 20.46 -12.09 -1.99
CA ALA A 144 21.07 -11.07 -2.83
C ALA A 144 20.76 -9.66 -2.32
N GLU A 145 19.58 -9.41 -1.78
CA GLU A 145 19.20 -8.13 -1.16
C GLU A 145 20.00 -7.85 0.12
N ASP A 146 20.18 -8.86 0.97
CA ASP A 146 21.00 -8.77 2.18
C ASP A 146 22.47 -8.44 1.88
N SER A 147 23.01 -9.01 0.80
CA SER A 147 24.39 -8.76 0.37
C SER A 147 24.64 -7.38 -0.23
N HIS A 148 23.58 -6.68 -0.66
CA HIS A 148 23.66 -5.30 -1.19
C HIS A 148 23.35 -4.23 -0.12
N GLY A 149 23.11 -4.62 1.14
CA GLY A 149 22.90 -3.75 2.30
C GLY A 149 24.17 -3.07 2.87
N GLY A 150 25.27 -3.07 2.13
CA GLY A 150 26.52 -2.41 2.49
C GLY A 150 26.58 -0.96 2.01
N GLY A 151 25.92 -0.03 2.70
CA GLY A 151 26.30 1.40 2.63
C GLY A 151 25.18 2.41 2.44
N MET A 152 24.40 2.66 3.49
CA MET A 152 23.91 4.03 3.75
C MET A 152 23.90 4.32 5.25
N HIS A 153 25.10 4.60 5.76
CA HIS A 153 25.27 5.42 6.96
C HIS A 153 24.69 6.83 6.66
N ARG A 154 23.51 7.14 7.19
CA ARG A 154 23.09 8.52 7.50
C ARG A 154 22.64 8.48 8.96
N GLY A 155 23.57 8.62 9.90
CA GLY A 155 24.17 9.91 10.22
C GLY A 155 23.43 10.46 11.43
N HIS A 156 23.82 9.99 12.62
CA HIS A 156 23.46 10.61 13.89
C HIS A 156 23.85 12.09 13.84
N GLY A 157 22.83 12.96 13.82
CA GLY A 157 22.97 14.41 13.96
C GLY A 157 22.24 14.87 15.21
N SER A 158 22.66 14.37 16.38
CA SER A 158 22.31 14.97 17.66
C SER A 158 23.08 16.29 17.81
N GLY A 159 22.40 17.42 17.58
CA GLY A 159 22.88 18.76 17.89
C GLY A 159 21.84 19.50 18.71
N HIS A 160 21.88 19.32 20.02
CA HIS A 160 21.14 20.12 20.99
C HIS A 160 21.92 21.40 21.31
N HIS A 161 21.16 22.48 21.57
CA HIS A 161 21.51 23.76 22.22
C HIS A 161 22.20 24.88 21.44
N GLY A 162 21.54 26.05 21.47
CA GLY A 162 22.12 27.35 21.16
C GLY A 162 21.08 28.47 21.20
N SER A 163 20.61 28.85 22.39
CA SER A 163 19.81 30.06 22.59
C SER A 163 20.57 31.30 22.14
N CYS A 164 19.96 32.18 21.34
CA CYS A 164 20.38 33.58 21.32
C CYS A 164 19.17 34.50 21.18
N ARG A 165 19.04 35.36 22.19
CA ARG A 165 17.96 36.32 22.43
C ARG A 165 18.63 37.69 22.49
N LYS A 166 18.21 38.64 21.64
CA LYS A 166 18.33 40.12 21.68
C LYS A 166 18.46 40.64 20.23
N LYS A 167 18.04 41.84 19.83
CA LYS A 167 17.12 42.91 20.23
C LYS A 167 17.31 43.99 19.11
N GLY A 168 16.27 44.75 18.75
CA GLY A 168 16.37 45.99 17.95
C GLY A 168 15.33 46.06 16.82
N MET A 169 14.12 46.61 17.03
CA MET A 169 13.72 48.04 17.05
C MET A 169 13.72 48.74 15.68
N HIS A 170 12.52 49.05 15.17
CA HIS A 170 12.03 50.32 14.55
C HIS A 170 10.69 50.03 13.83
N GLN A 171 9.53 50.36 14.40
CA GLN A 171 8.75 51.63 14.34
C GLN A 171 8.09 51.97 12.98
N GLY A 172 6.78 52.22 13.03
CA GLY A 172 5.95 52.85 11.98
C GLY A 172 4.53 52.26 11.95
N HIS A 173 3.63 52.57 12.90
CA HIS A 173 2.61 53.64 12.84
C HIS A 173 1.69 53.63 11.60
N GLY A 174 0.38 53.47 11.84
CA GLY A 174 -0.66 53.71 10.83
C GLY A 174 -2.03 53.10 11.14
N HIS A 175 -2.70 53.58 12.19
CA HIS A 175 -4.15 53.41 12.34
C HIS A 175 -4.88 54.21 11.25
N HIS A 176 -5.92 53.64 10.64
CA HIS A 176 -7.23 54.30 10.58
C HIS A 176 -8.36 53.31 10.22
N LYS A 177 -9.39 53.31 11.08
CA LYS A 177 -10.72 52.76 10.87
C LYS A 177 -11.49 53.65 9.87
N HIS A 178 -12.41 53.06 9.11
CA HIS A 178 -13.80 53.50 8.83
C HIS A 178 -14.41 52.42 7.90
N GLN A 179 -15.23 51.47 8.37
CA GLN A 179 -16.67 51.52 8.66
C GLN A 179 -17.59 51.93 7.49
N HIS A 180 -18.49 50.98 7.18
CA HIS A 180 -19.80 51.08 6.51
C HIS A 180 -19.87 51.27 4.99
N HIS A 181 -20.45 50.30 4.28
CA HIS A 181 -21.86 50.37 3.88
C HIS A 181 -22.39 49.00 3.38
N HIS A 182 -23.58 48.65 3.89
CA HIS A 182 -24.50 47.61 3.42
C HIS A 182 -24.97 47.87 1.96
N CYS A 183 -25.20 46.82 1.16
CA CYS A 183 -26.55 46.40 0.72
C CYS A 183 -26.50 45.22 -0.29
N CYS A 184 -27.35 44.22 -0.04
CA CYS A 184 -27.97 43.29 -1.02
C CYS A 184 -29.46 43.74 -1.15
N PRO A 185 -30.37 43.16 -1.97
CA PRO A 185 -30.28 42.17 -3.07
C PRO A 185 -31.22 42.47 -4.31
N ALA A 186 -31.36 41.47 -5.21
CA ALA A 186 -32.53 41.15 -6.09
C ALA A 186 -32.70 42.00 -7.39
N GLU A 187 -33.21 41.59 -8.58
CA GLU A 187 -33.85 40.43 -9.25
C GLU A 187 -33.44 40.51 -10.76
N GLY A 188 -33.42 39.46 -11.58
CA GLY A 188 -34.58 38.95 -12.34
C GLY A 188 -34.39 39.13 -13.86
N GLU A 189 -34.29 38.01 -14.60
CA GLU A 189 -34.82 37.70 -15.95
C GLU A 189 -34.26 36.36 -16.45
#